data_AF-A0A943G0G1-F1
#
_entry.id   AF-A0A943G0G1-F1
#
_cell.length_a   1.000
_cell.length_b   1.000
_cell.length_c   1.000
_cell.angle_alpha   90.00
_cell.angle_beta   90.00
_cell.angle_gamma   90.00
#
_symmetry.space_group_name_H-M   'P 1'
#
loop_
_entity.id
_entity.type
_entity.pdbx_description
1 polymer ?
#
loop_
_entity_poly.entity_id
_entity_poly.type
_entity_poly.pdbx_seq_one_letter_code
_entity_poly.pdbx_strand_id
1 'polypeptide(L)'
;MKIISSTIGTAKGGEGKTSGGNGIYGVGKLTIQKATITNATGGNATGIDGTGGNGIFSDGKLSIEKATIKEATGGNADNSTGGSGIRGDGSSNDFKLSIDSATITNATGGSGKWGGSGILGKTMEILTSTIKKATGGRSTGKESYHTGGAGISSYGGLTIQGGTTVQAVGGNADSGTGGSGIRSGSLSISGGTISATGGSGKSGGAGIDSSGTVSISDGKIEQAAGGRATGEDGTGGSGIRSNGTLTIKGGEIQQTAGGDATGKGGTGGSGIHSGSVVKIWGGTITKATGGSGKSGGDGIGSYGALTISGSAKIETAQGGASADGNGGSGISSGGILTIEGSANIGTAQGGASTNGTGGSGKSGGAGVSTESGIVSIGNSDTPLDLTATAPDADNAIRGRDGKKLDEIIHLKENGKRGLVKLVENGVTRLFHNGVYTKSIYPAGSETHPLGDWVITKKPTCTEKGERQRSCKVEHCVVTETEELPALGHQWSGWMPVQGDSSREYRICAVCKAVEYRDVSHNSDSGDSTISTGLRVLDPAQADILQNAQLVRLSQISDVLYIDVSHETASLQGVLSDLTGLRSERIGTVVFSTERCTSTLSLSDVAALGAGDTPFTLRHSGSTASFIVGGADHSALLR
;
A
#
# COMPACT_ATOMS: atom_id res chain seq x y z
N MET A 1 34.20 -23.66 13.21
CA MET A 1 34.11 -24.89 12.39
C MET A 1 33.66 -24.56 10.96
N LYS A 2 34.15 -25.26 9.93
CA LYS A 2 33.67 -25.11 8.54
C LYS A 2 33.40 -26.49 7.93
N ILE A 3 32.27 -26.63 7.23
CA ILE A 3 31.85 -27.82 6.49
C ILE A 3 31.67 -27.34 5.03
N ILE A 4 32.60 -27.71 4.14
CA ILE A 4 32.67 -27.15 2.79
C ILE A 4 32.70 -28.27 1.76
N SER A 5 31.79 -28.22 0.78
CA SER A 5 31.74 -29.15 -0.37
C SER A 5 31.77 -30.63 0.04
N SER A 6 31.20 -30.95 1.19
CA SER A 6 31.23 -32.29 1.80
C SER A 6 29.84 -32.84 2.04
N THR A 7 29.73 -34.16 2.19
CA THR A 7 28.50 -34.83 2.59
C THR A 7 28.62 -35.38 4.00
N ILE A 8 27.69 -35.02 4.88
CA ILE A 8 27.51 -35.66 6.19
C ILE A 8 26.28 -36.57 6.09
N GLY A 9 26.48 -37.87 6.26
CA GLY A 9 25.40 -38.86 6.29
C GLY A 9 24.53 -38.68 7.53
N THR A 10 25.07 -39.01 8.70
CA THR A 10 24.36 -38.87 9.97
C THR A 10 25.29 -38.27 11.02
N ALA A 11 24.82 -37.22 11.69
CA ALA A 11 25.44 -36.66 12.88
C ALA A 11 24.40 -36.70 14.01
N LYS A 12 24.67 -37.50 15.06
CA LYS A 12 23.73 -37.72 16.15
C LYS A 12 24.36 -37.34 17.48
N GLY A 13 23.69 -36.47 18.23
CA GLY A 13 24.05 -36.12 19.58
C GLY A 13 23.73 -37.23 20.57
N GLY A 14 24.54 -37.35 21.62
CA GLY A 14 24.31 -38.32 22.70
C GLY A 14 23.11 -37.96 23.55
N GLU A 15 22.40 -38.97 24.04
CA GLU A 15 21.37 -38.80 25.07
C GLU A 15 22.01 -38.34 26.38
N GLY A 16 21.31 -37.51 27.16
CA GLY A 16 21.85 -37.03 28.44
C GLY A 16 20.79 -36.87 29.51
N LYS A 17 21.23 -36.76 30.77
CA LYS A 17 20.33 -36.40 31.87
C LYS A 17 20.10 -34.89 31.89
N THR A 18 21.17 -34.09 31.90
CA THR A 18 21.11 -32.63 32.04
C THR A 18 21.14 -31.88 30.71
N SER A 19 21.67 -32.48 29.65
CA SER A 19 21.59 -31.94 28.30
C SER A 19 21.77 -33.05 27.29
N GLY A 20 20.92 -33.07 26.26
CA GLY A 20 21.19 -33.83 25.06
C GLY A 20 22.35 -33.21 24.28
N GLY A 21 23.18 -34.04 23.67
CA GLY A 21 24.25 -33.59 22.77
C GLY A 21 23.66 -33.03 21.48
N ASN A 22 24.35 -32.08 20.85
CA ASN A 22 23.95 -31.59 19.53
C ASN A 22 24.38 -32.57 18.43
N GLY A 23 23.63 -32.66 17.33
CA GLY A 23 24.01 -33.46 16.17
C GLY A 23 25.29 -32.91 15.53
N ILE A 24 25.27 -31.64 15.13
CA ILE A 24 26.43 -30.87 14.68
C ILE A 24 26.59 -29.67 15.60
N TYR A 25 27.79 -29.48 16.16
CA TYR A 25 28.11 -28.36 17.03
C TYR A 25 29.36 -27.62 16.56
N GLY A 26 29.23 -26.32 16.33
CA GLY A 26 30.35 -25.41 16.14
C GLY A 26 30.57 -24.54 17.35
N VAL A 27 31.78 -24.60 17.93
CA VAL A 27 32.29 -23.57 18.85
C VAL A 27 32.71 -22.35 18.02
N GLY A 28 32.24 -21.17 18.42
CA GLY A 28 32.31 -19.94 17.65
C GLY A 28 31.54 -20.04 16.33
N LYS A 29 32.12 -19.49 15.25
CA LYS A 29 31.49 -19.47 13.92
C LYS A 29 31.39 -20.88 13.33
N LEU A 30 30.19 -21.25 12.85
CA LEU A 30 29.94 -22.42 12.02
C LEU A 30 29.55 -21.97 10.60
N THR A 31 30.25 -22.50 9.59
CA THR A 31 29.89 -22.27 8.17
C THR A 31 29.67 -23.60 7.48
N ILE A 32 28.49 -23.76 6.88
CA ILE A 32 28.08 -24.89 6.06
C ILE A 32 27.92 -24.37 4.64
N GLN A 33 28.87 -24.68 3.76
CA GLN A 33 28.93 -24.11 2.41
C GLN A 33 29.00 -25.19 1.35
N LYS A 34 28.09 -25.18 0.36
CA LYS A 34 28.06 -26.18 -0.73
C LYS A 34 28.04 -27.63 -0.24
N ALA A 35 27.62 -27.86 1.01
CA ALA A 35 27.64 -29.15 1.66
C ALA A 35 26.24 -29.78 1.67
N THR A 36 26.18 -31.10 1.77
CA THR A 36 24.94 -31.85 1.97
C THR A 36 24.93 -32.50 3.34
N ILE A 37 23.96 -32.16 4.18
CA ILE A 37 23.71 -32.82 5.46
C ILE A 37 22.45 -33.66 5.30
N THR A 38 22.58 -34.99 5.42
CA THR A 38 21.44 -35.89 5.30
C THR A 38 20.66 -35.91 6.61
N ASN A 39 21.32 -36.20 7.75
CA ASN A 39 20.69 -36.14 9.06
C ASN A 39 21.59 -35.46 10.09
N ALA A 40 21.06 -34.48 10.81
CA ALA A 40 21.65 -33.92 12.01
C ALA A 40 20.61 -33.94 13.14
N THR A 41 20.83 -34.80 14.15
CA THR A 41 19.83 -35.06 15.20
C THR A 41 20.44 -34.80 16.57
N GLY A 42 19.81 -33.94 17.37
CA GLY A 42 20.16 -33.76 18.78
C GLY A 42 19.70 -34.94 19.63
N GLY A 43 20.44 -35.26 20.69
CA GLY A 43 20.04 -36.26 21.67
C GLY A 43 18.95 -35.74 22.60
N ASN A 44 18.15 -36.62 23.19
CA ASN A 44 17.14 -36.23 24.17
C ASN A 44 17.75 -35.99 25.55
N ALA A 45 16.97 -35.32 26.39
CA ALA A 45 17.29 -35.07 27.79
C ALA A 45 16.19 -35.59 28.72
N THR A 46 16.56 -36.40 29.70
CA THR A 46 15.61 -37.12 30.59
C THR A 46 15.61 -36.63 32.04
N GLY A 47 16.57 -35.78 32.42
CA GLY A 47 16.66 -35.21 33.77
C GLY A 47 15.65 -34.11 34.03
N ILE A 48 15.52 -33.75 35.31
CA ILE A 48 14.51 -32.78 35.79
C ILE A 48 14.68 -31.36 35.23
N ASP A 49 15.89 -30.98 34.82
CA ASP A 49 16.20 -29.69 34.19
C ASP A 49 16.80 -29.86 32.77
N GLY A 50 16.72 -31.07 32.23
CA GLY A 50 17.47 -31.45 31.04
C GLY A 50 16.96 -30.82 29.75
N THR A 51 17.82 -30.11 29.00
CA THR A 51 17.46 -29.54 27.69
C THR A 51 17.80 -30.48 26.53
N GLY A 52 16.90 -30.62 25.57
CA GLY A 52 17.15 -31.41 24.37
C GLY A 52 18.29 -30.82 23.54
N GLY A 53 19.12 -31.68 22.95
CA GLY A 53 20.21 -31.25 22.07
C GLY A 53 19.67 -30.71 20.75
N ASN A 54 20.38 -29.80 20.09
CA ASN A 54 19.95 -29.28 18.80
C ASN A 54 20.41 -30.19 17.64
N GLY A 55 19.71 -30.15 16.51
CA GLY A 55 20.18 -30.84 15.30
C GLY A 55 21.49 -30.24 14.81
N ILE A 56 21.48 -28.94 14.49
CA ILE A 56 22.65 -28.15 14.12
C ILE A 56 22.71 -26.93 15.04
N PHE A 57 23.85 -26.74 15.73
CA PHE A 57 24.04 -25.64 16.64
C PHE A 57 25.39 -24.94 16.46
N SER A 58 25.35 -23.63 16.58
CA SER A 58 26.50 -22.74 16.66
C SER A 58 26.29 -21.81 17.84
N ASP A 59 27.25 -21.78 18.77
CA ASP A 59 27.28 -20.74 19.81
C ASP A 59 27.88 -19.42 19.29
N GLY A 60 28.36 -19.43 18.04
CA GLY A 60 28.71 -18.25 17.26
C GLY A 60 27.79 -17.98 16.07
N LYS A 61 28.26 -17.20 15.08
CA LYS A 61 27.57 -16.98 13.79
C LYS A 61 27.39 -18.30 13.04
N LEU A 62 26.17 -18.58 12.58
CA LEU A 62 25.86 -19.72 11.71
C LEU A 62 25.57 -19.23 10.29
N SER A 63 26.41 -19.64 9.34
CA SER A 63 26.21 -19.40 7.90
C SER A 63 25.89 -20.71 7.20
N ILE A 64 24.75 -20.77 6.51
CA ILE A 64 24.33 -21.88 5.64
C ILE A 64 24.24 -21.32 4.23
N GLU A 65 25.20 -21.66 3.37
CA GLU A 65 25.41 -21.02 2.07
C GLU A 65 25.45 -22.06 0.95
N LYS A 66 24.51 -22.02 0.01
CA LYS A 66 24.46 -22.98 -1.12
C LYS A 66 24.45 -24.44 -0.67
N ALA A 67 24.00 -24.70 0.56
CA ALA A 67 24.03 -26.02 1.18
C ALA A 67 22.64 -26.68 1.12
N THR A 68 22.62 -28.00 1.21
CA THR A 68 21.40 -28.78 1.34
C THR A 68 21.36 -29.46 2.70
N ILE A 69 20.33 -29.20 3.50
CA ILE A 69 20.04 -29.89 4.75
C ILE A 69 18.75 -30.66 4.53
N LYS A 70 18.81 -31.99 4.59
CA LYS A 70 17.61 -32.82 4.47
C LYS A 70 16.86 -32.84 5.80
N GLU A 71 17.49 -33.34 6.85
CA GLU A 71 16.89 -33.40 8.19
C GLU A 71 17.80 -32.72 9.22
N ALA A 72 17.25 -31.75 9.96
CA ALA A 72 17.84 -31.20 11.17
C ALA A 72 16.81 -31.25 12.31
N THR A 73 17.02 -32.13 13.29
CA THR A 73 16.02 -32.45 14.31
C THR A 73 16.58 -32.22 15.70
N GLY A 74 15.89 -31.42 16.51
CA GLY A 74 16.19 -31.27 17.92
C GLY A 74 15.74 -32.48 18.73
N GLY A 75 16.48 -32.82 19.78
CA GLY A 75 16.12 -33.85 20.73
C GLY A 75 15.02 -33.39 21.69
N ASN A 76 14.27 -34.34 22.23
CA ASN A 76 13.21 -34.06 23.20
C ASN A 76 13.78 -33.76 24.59
N ALA A 77 12.96 -33.16 25.45
CA ALA A 77 13.23 -32.92 26.85
C ALA A 77 12.02 -33.31 27.70
N ASP A 78 12.19 -34.15 28.72
CA ASP A 78 11.05 -34.56 29.55
C ASP A 78 10.53 -33.43 30.44
N ASN A 79 11.44 -32.59 30.97
CA ASN A 79 11.10 -31.60 32.01
C ASN A 79 11.53 -30.16 31.71
N SER A 80 12.11 -29.90 30.55
CA SER A 80 12.61 -28.59 30.14
C SER A 80 12.28 -28.31 28.67
N THR A 81 13.10 -27.52 27.97
CA THR A 81 12.90 -27.14 26.57
C THR A 81 13.48 -28.20 25.63
N GLY A 82 12.70 -28.62 24.63
CA GLY A 82 13.20 -29.44 23.53
C GLY A 82 14.26 -28.69 22.70
N GLY A 83 15.19 -29.42 22.10
CA GLY A 83 16.23 -28.83 21.27
C GLY A 83 15.68 -28.24 19.98
N SER A 84 16.39 -27.30 19.37
CA SER A 84 15.99 -26.78 18.06
C SER A 84 16.52 -27.65 16.92
N GLY A 85 15.84 -27.64 15.77
CA GLY A 85 16.35 -28.28 14.56
C GLY A 85 17.66 -27.63 14.11
N ILE A 86 17.62 -26.32 13.88
CA ILE A 86 18.78 -25.49 13.54
C ILE A 86 18.82 -24.29 14.49
N ARG A 87 19.97 -24.01 15.10
CA ARG A 87 20.12 -22.94 16.09
C ARG A 87 21.42 -22.15 15.92
N GLY A 88 21.30 -20.81 15.88
CA GLY A 88 22.43 -19.88 15.83
C GLY A 88 22.14 -18.59 16.60
N ASP A 89 22.26 -18.64 17.92
CA ASP A 89 21.80 -17.57 18.84
C ASP A 89 22.68 -17.42 20.11
N GLY A 90 23.96 -17.80 20.07
CA GLY A 90 24.81 -17.90 21.28
C GLY A 90 25.01 -16.62 22.13
N SER A 91 26.07 -16.55 22.94
CA SER A 91 26.26 -15.51 24.00
C SER A 91 26.81 -14.10 23.65
N SER A 92 27.63 -13.90 22.60
CA SER A 92 27.96 -12.58 22.00
C SER A 92 26.78 -11.72 21.47
N ASN A 93 27.09 -10.44 21.25
CA ASN A 93 26.15 -9.43 20.75
C ASN A 93 26.03 -9.37 19.22
N ASP A 94 26.82 -10.14 18.47
CA ASP A 94 27.00 -9.98 17.00
C ASP A 94 26.44 -11.16 16.17
N PHE A 95 25.45 -11.88 16.69
CA PHE A 95 25.00 -13.13 16.06
C PHE A 95 23.90 -12.99 15.03
N LYS A 96 24.24 -13.53 13.86
CA LYS A 96 23.38 -13.69 12.70
C LYS A 96 23.31 -15.18 12.34
N LEU A 97 22.10 -15.69 12.20
CA LEU A 97 21.84 -16.89 11.40
C LEU A 97 21.59 -16.44 9.96
N SER A 98 22.49 -16.81 9.05
CA SER A 98 22.38 -16.49 7.63
C SER A 98 22.08 -17.76 6.85
N ILE A 99 20.97 -17.78 6.12
CA ILE A 99 20.58 -18.86 5.22
C ILE A 99 20.51 -18.26 3.82
N ASP A 100 21.48 -18.58 2.98
CA ASP A 100 21.64 -18.00 1.65
C ASP A 100 21.77 -19.07 0.57
N SER A 101 20.93 -18.97 -0.47
CA SER A 101 20.89 -19.92 -1.59
C SER A 101 20.80 -21.38 -1.14
N ALA A 102 20.25 -21.66 0.04
CA ALA A 102 20.27 -22.97 0.67
C ALA A 102 18.93 -23.68 0.53
N THR A 103 18.95 -25.01 0.59
CA THR A 103 17.74 -25.84 0.67
C THR A 103 17.69 -26.57 2.00
N ILE A 104 16.67 -26.26 2.82
CA ILE A 104 16.36 -27.00 4.05
C ILE A 104 15.05 -27.75 3.79
N THR A 105 15.11 -29.08 3.79
CA THR A 105 13.93 -29.91 3.57
C THR A 105 13.09 -29.97 4.84
N ASN A 106 13.69 -30.33 5.97
CA ASN A 106 13.04 -30.36 7.26
C ASN A 106 13.98 -29.82 8.35
N ALA A 107 13.48 -28.86 9.13
CA ALA A 107 14.07 -28.43 10.39
C ALA A 107 13.02 -28.54 11.49
N THR A 108 13.21 -29.47 12.43
CA THR A 108 12.19 -29.86 13.41
C THR A 108 12.70 -29.66 14.83
N GLY A 109 11.96 -28.91 15.63
CA GLY A 109 12.23 -28.78 17.06
C GLY A 109 11.78 -30.02 17.84
N GLY A 110 12.53 -30.34 18.89
CA GLY A 110 12.18 -31.40 19.84
C GLY A 110 11.04 -30.97 20.76
N SER A 111 10.30 -31.95 21.28
CA SER A 111 9.23 -31.71 22.25
C SER A 111 9.79 -31.53 23.65
N GLY A 112 9.05 -30.84 24.52
CA GLY A 112 9.33 -30.80 25.94
C GLY A 112 8.34 -29.92 26.68
N LYS A 113 8.59 -29.57 27.95
CA LYS A 113 7.75 -28.59 28.66
C LYS A 113 7.59 -27.32 27.84
N TRP A 114 8.66 -26.87 27.21
CA TRP A 114 8.61 -25.95 26.08
C TRP A 114 9.08 -26.67 24.82
N GLY A 115 8.39 -26.44 23.71
CA GLY A 115 8.82 -26.98 22.43
C GLY A 115 10.04 -26.24 21.89
N GLY A 116 11.01 -26.98 21.35
CA GLY A 116 12.14 -26.39 20.61
C GLY A 116 11.70 -25.81 19.26
N SER A 117 12.43 -24.85 18.71
CA SER A 117 12.10 -24.27 17.41
C SER A 117 12.58 -25.14 16.25
N GLY A 118 11.91 -25.07 15.10
CA GLY A 118 12.45 -25.66 13.87
C GLY A 118 13.78 -24.99 13.52
N ILE A 119 13.75 -23.65 13.40
CA ILE A 119 14.92 -22.80 13.17
C ILE A 119 14.91 -21.66 14.19
N LEU A 120 16.02 -21.46 14.90
CA LEU A 120 16.17 -20.43 15.93
C LEU A 120 17.42 -19.58 15.67
N GLY A 121 17.29 -18.26 15.72
CA GLY A 121 18.41 -17.33 15.68
C GLY A 121 18.22 -16.11 16.58
N LYS A 122 19.31 -15.40 16.89
CA LYS A 122 19.22 -14.09 17.54
C LYS A 122 18.73 -13.06 16.52
N THR A 123 19.56 -12.73 15.52
CA THR A 123 19.16 -12.05 14.29
C THR A 123 19.21 -13.04 13.14
N MET A 124 18.30 -12.96 12.17
CA MET A 124 18.20 -13.92 11.09
C MET A 124 18.00 -13.26 9.73
N GLU A 125 18.69 -13.77 8.71
CA GLU A 125 18.46 -13.41 7.32
C GLU A 125 18.29 -14.67 6.48
N ILE A 126 17.22 -14.69 5.68
CA ILE A 126 16.90 -15.76 4.75
C ILE A 126 16.84 -15.14 3.34
N LEU A 127 17.78 -15.57 2.51
CA LEU A 127 18.11 -14.96 1.23
C LEU A 127 18.05 -16.05 0.16
N THR A 128 17.25 -15.87 -0.89
CA THR A 128 17.20 -16.77 -2.07
C THR A 128 17.13 -18.28 -1.74
N SER A 129 16.50 -18.63 -0.61
CA SER A 129 16.60 -19.97 -0.02
C SER A 129 15.26 -20.71 -0.02
N THR A 130 15.28 -22.04 -0.05
CA THR A 130 14.09 -22.86 0.09
C THR A 130 14.07 -23.55 1.45
N ILE A 131 13.15 -23.17 2.32
CA ILE A 131 12.82 -23.87 3.58
C ILE A 131 11.50 -24.57 3.36
N LYS A 132 11.56 -25.85 2.96
CA LYS A 132 10.37 -26.63 2.62
C LYS A 132 9.50 -26.88 3.84
N LYS A 133 10.10 -27.04 5.03
CA LYS A 133 9.38 -27.20 6.29
C LYS A 133 10.25 -26.89 7.49
N ALA A 134 9.86 -25.88 8.27
CA ALA A 134 10.38 -25.62 9.60
C ALA A 134 9.26 -25.84 10.62
N THR A 135 9.41 -26.84 11.50
CA THR A 135 8.36 -27.24 12.44
C THR A 135 8.83 -27.06 13.88
N GLY A 136 8.05 -26.35 14.69
CA GLY A 136 8.29 -26.26 16.12
C GLY A 136 7.88 -27.54 16.86
N GLY A 137 8.59 -27.84 17.94
CA GLY A 137 8.31 -28.98 18.81
C GLY A 137 7.06 -28.78 19.68
N ARG A 138 6.48 -29.88 20.14
CA ARG A 138 5.29 -29.85 21.00
C ARG A 138 5.66 -29.43 22.42
N SER A 139 4.82 -28.60 23.02
CA SER A 139 4.85 -28.30 24.45
C SER A 139 4.00 -29.31 25.22
N THR A 140 4.64 -30.05 26.13
CA THR A 140 4.04 -31.06 27.01
C THR A 140 3.89 -30.59 28.46
N GLY A 141 4.27 -29.34 28.75
CA GLY A 141 4.10 -28.74 30.07
C GLY A 141 2.63 -28.69 30.48
N LYS A 142 2.34 -28.77 31.78
CA LYS A 142 0.97 -28.83 32.33
C LYS A 142 0.41 -27.46 32.70
N GLU A 143 1.29 -26.49 32.89
CA GLU A 143 1.01 -25.11 33.24
C GLU A 143 0.79 -24.25 31.99
N SER A 144 -0.07 -23.24 32.09
CA SER A 144 -0.54 -22.44 30.96
C SER A 144 0.52 -21.53 30.30
N TYR A 145 1.61 -21.23 31.00
CA TYR A 145 2.70 -20.40 30.46
C TYR A 145 3.68 -21.17 29.56
N HIS A 146 3.52 -22.50 29.44
CA HIS A 146 4.32 -23.31 28.52
C HIS A 146 3.92 -23.06 27.07
N THR A 147 4.88 -23.06 26.16
CA THR A 147 4.64 -22.74 24.75
C THR A 147 5.21 -23.78 23.81
N GLY A 148 4.44 -24.13 22.78
CA GLY A 148 4.98 -24.87 21.64
C GLY A 148 6.11 -24.09 20.97
N GLY A 149 7.03 -24.80 20.33
CA GLY A 149 8.14 -24.18 19.62
C GLY A 149 7.63 -23.45 18.37
N ALA A 150 8.31 -22.38 17.95
CA ALA A 150 7.98 -21.77 16.67
C ALA A 150 8.62 -22.54 15.51
N GLY A 151 8.00 -22.51 14.32
CA GLY A 151 8.62 -23.05 13.11
C GLY A 151 9.93 -22.35 12.82
N ILE A 152 9.89 -21.03 12.69
CA ILE A 152 11.05 -20.14 12.59
C ILE A 152 10.96 -19.08 13.69
N SER A 153 12.03 -18.89 14.45
CA SER A 153 12.09 -17.93 15.55
C SER A 153 13.34 -17.06 15.47
N SER A 154 13.15 -15.76 15.59
CA SER A 154 14.23 -14.79 15.80
C SER A 154 13.92 -13.95 17.04
N TYR A 155 14.87 -13.84 17.97
CA TYR A 155 14.69 -12.95 19.13
C TYR A 155 14.78 -11.46 18.74
N GLY A 156 15.56 -11.13 17.70
CA GLY A 156 15.72 -9.81 17.13
C GLY A 156 15.11 -9.71 15.73
N GLY A 157 15.85 -9.12 14.80
CA GLY A 157 15.38 -8.92 13.43
C GLY A 157 15.40 -10.21 12.59
N LEU A 158 14.30 -10.48 11.90
CA LEU A 158 14.19 -11.47 10.83
C LEU A 158 13.94 -10.77 9.50
N THR A 159 14.80 -11.00 8.52
CA THR A 159 14.64 -10.52 7.14
C THR A 159 14.44 -11.70 6.19
N ILE A 160 13.41 -11.62 5.34
CA ILE A 160 13.13 -12.56 4.25
C ILE A 160 13.14 -11.78 2.94
N GLN A 161 14.01 -12.18 2.01
CA GLN A 161 14.18 -11.51 0.72
C GLN A 161 13.69 -12.33 -0.47
N GLY A 162 13.65 -11.70 -1.65
CA GLY A 162 13.27 -12.30 -2.93
C GLY A 162 13.97 -13.63 -3.24
N GLY A 163 13.28 -14.48 -4.01
CA GLY A 163 13.75 -15.82 -4.35
C GLY A 163 13.69 -16.84 -3.19
N THR A 164 13.16 -16.46 -2.03
CA THR A 164 13.01 -17.35 -0.88
C THR A 164 11.63 -18.02 -0.88
N THR A 165 11.56 -19.30 -0.51
CA THR A 165 10.30 -19.99 -0.19
C THR A 165 10.35 -20.53 1.24
N VAL A 166 9.33 -20.25 2.05
CA VAL A 166 9.25 -20.67 3.46
C VAL A 166 7.92 -21.35 3.74
N GLN A 167 7.97 -22.56 4.31
CA GLN A 167 6.84 -23.12 5.05
C GLN A 167 7.23 -23.31 6.52
N ALA A 168 6.51 -22.65 7.42
CA ALA A 168 6.81 -22.66 8.84
C ALA A 168 5.56 -23.04 9.65
N VAL A 169 5.70 -24.01 10.56
CA VAL A 169 4.61 -24.54 11.36
C VAL A 169 4.97 -24.49 12.84
N GLY A 170 4.15 -23.84 13.64
CA GLY A 170 4.28 -23.81 15.08
C GLY A 170 3.92 -25.14 15.72
N GLY A 171 4.62 -25.50 16.78
CA GLY A 171 4.35 -26.68 17.59
C GLY A 171 3.09 -26.51 18.43
N ASN A 172 2.34 -27.59 18.62
CA ASN A 172 1.17 -27.57 19.49
C ASN A 172 1.56 -27.50 20.98
N ALA A 173 0.62 -27.12 21.84
CA ALA A 173 0.77 -27.17 23.28
C ALA A 173 -0.38 -27.94 23.93
N ASP A 174 -0.07 -28.78 24.92
CA ASP A 174 -1.07 -29.54 25.68
C ASP A 174 -1.93 -28.65 26.58
N SER A 175 -1.30 -27.67 27.24
CA SER A 175 -1.95 -26.88 28.29
C SER A 175 -1.71 -25.37 28.19
N GLY A 176 -0.78 -24.91 27.35
CA GLY A 176 -0.41 -23.51 27.20
C GLY A 176 -0.66 -23.00 25.78
N THR A 177 0.24 -22.16 25.26
CA THR A 177 0.05 -21.52 23.95
C THR A 177 0.76 -22.31 22.86
N GLY A 178 0.10 -22.57 21.73
CA GLY A 178 0.78 -23.12 20.56
C GLY A 178 1.89 -22.17 20.07
N GLY A 179 2.94 -22.72 19.47
CA GLY A 179 4.02 -21.91 18.90
C GLY A 179 3.58 -21.18 17.64
N SER A 180 4.24 -20.09 17.28
CA SER A 180 3.94 -19.39 16.01
C SER A 180 4.57 -20.12 14.82
N GLY A 181 4.02 -19.95 13.62
CA GLY A 181 4.70 -20.38 12.39
C GLY A 181 6.03 -19.66 12.25
N ILE A 182 5.98 -18.33 12.19
CA ILE A 182 7.13 -17.43 12.21
C ILE A 182 7.02 -16.50 13.41
N ARG A 183 8.09 -16.35 14.19
CA ARG A 183 8.18 -15.43 15.34
C ARG A 183 9.43 -14.54 15.23
N SER A 184 9.30 -13.26 15.52
CA SER A 184 10.40 -12.29 15.42
C SER A 184 10.37 -11.20 16.50
N GLY A 185 11.52 -10.58 16.74
CA GLY A 185 11.62 -9.27 17.39
C GLY A 185 11.16 -8.15 16.46
N SER A 186 11.58 -8.19 15.20
CA SER A 186 11.06 -7.37 14.12
C SER A 186 11.11 -8.15 12.82
N LEU A 187 10.10 -8.02 11.96
CA LEU A 187 10.01 -8.75 10.69
C LEU A 187 10.07 -7.79 9.50
N SER A 188 10.96 -8.06 8.56
CA SER A 188 11.00 -7.44 7.24
C SER A 188 10.86 -8.51 6.16
N ILE A 189 9.84 -8.35 5.31
CA ILE A 189 9.62 -9.19 4.13
C ILE A 189 9.71 -8.28 2.91
N SER A 190 10.71 -8.51 2.08
CA SER A 190 10.96 -7.74 0.86
C SER A 190 10.85 -8.59 -0.41
N GLY A 191 10.26 -9.79 -0.30
CA GLY A 191 10.12 -10.74 -1.39
C GLY A 191 9.96 -12.18 -0.90
N GLY A 192 9.82 -13.11 -1.84
CA GLY A 192 9.69 -14.55 -1.57
C GLY A 192 8.26 -15.02 -1.35
N THR A 193 8.08 -16.33 -1.20
CA THR A 193 6.79 -17.01 -0.99
C THR A 193 6.72 -17.60 0.41
N ILE A 194 5.73 -17.23 1.21
CA ILE A 194 5.64 -17.58 2.64
C ILE A 194 4.30 -18.26 2.94
N SER A 195 4.37 -19.42 3.59
CA SER A 195 3.25 -20.08 4.26
C SER A 195 3.61 -20.31 5.72
N ALA A 196 2.80 -19.79 6.63
CA ALA A 196 3.07 -19.85 8.07
C ALA A 196 1.81 -20.19 8.86
N THR A 197 1.89 -21.26 9.67
CA THR A 197 0.75 -21.75 10.44
C THR A 197 1.12 -21.87 11.92
N GLY A 198 0.32 -21.29 12.79
CA GLY A 198 0.48 -21.41 14.23
C GLY A 198 0.02 -22.75 14.77
N GLY A 199 0.65 -23.19 15.85
CA GLY A 199 0.25 -24.38 16.61
C GLY A 199 -1.00 -24.13 17.44
N SER A 200 -1.74 -25.19 17.73
CA SER A 200 -2.90 -25.15 18.62
C SER A 200 -2.49 -25.34 20.09
N GLY A 201 -3.30 -24.82 21.00
CA GLY A 201 -3.12 -24.99 22.45
C GLY A 201 -4.31 -24.47 23.22
N LYS A 202 -4.19 -24.28 24.54
CA LYS A 202 -5.20 -23.52 25.29
C LYS A 202 -5.41 -22.15 24.66
N SER A 203 -4.33 -21.51 24.23
CA SER A 203 -4.37 -20.44 23.24
C SER A 203 -3.62 -20.86 21.97
N GLY A 204 -4.02 -20.30 20.83
CA GLY A 204 -3.37 -20.56 19.56
C GLY A 204 -2.11 -19.72 19.35
N GLY A 205 -1.09 -20.28 18.71
CA GLY A 205 0.04 -19.51 18.19
C GLY A 205 -0.33 -18.77 16.91
N ALA A 206 0.30 -17.65 16.59
CA ALA A 206 0.01 -16.93 15.34
C ALA A 206 0.68 -17.59 14.13
N GLY A 207 0.15 -17.34 12.92
CA GLY A 207 0.87 -17.71 11.69
C GLY A 207 2.21 -16.97 11.61
N ILE A 208 2.15 -15.64 11.63
CA ILE A 208 3.29 -14.72 11.67
C ILE A 208 3.14 -13.81 12.88
N ASP A 209 4.14 -13.76 13.74
CA ASP A 209 4.18 -12.95 14.96
C ASP A 209 5.44 -12.08 15.04
N SER A 210 5.26 -10.83 15.45
CA SER A 210 6.37 -9.95 15.82
C SER A 210 6.09 -9.20 17.12
N SER A 211 7.05 -9.26 18.04
CA SER A 211 7.00 -8.50 19.29
C SER A 211 7.30 -7.00 19.10
N GLY A 212 7.89 -6.62 17.97
CA GLY A 212 8.12 -5.26 17.53
C GLY A 212 7.28 -4.94 16.29
N THR A 213 7.92 -4.67 15.16
CA THR A 213 7.24 -4.27 13.92
C THR A 213 7.19 -5.36 12.86
N VAL A 214 6.16 -5.34 12.03
CA VAL A 214 6.08 -6.12 10.79
C VAL A 214 6.09 -5.15 9.61
N SER A 215 7.00 -5.32 8.66
CA SER A 215 7.07 -4.54 7.41
C SER A 215 7.11 -5.46 6.20
N ILE A 216 6.07 -5.44 5.38
CA ILE A 216 5.95 -6.19 4.13
C ILE A 216 6.06 -5.19 2.98
N SER A 217 7.16 -5.19 2.23
CA SER A 217 7.33 -4.31 1.07
C SER A 217 7.06 -4.98 -0.26
N ASP A 218 7.27 -6.30 -0.33
CA ASP A 218 7.01 -7.14 -1.50
C ASP A 218 6.93 -8.62 -1.08
N GLY A 219 6.68 -9.53 -2.02
CA GLY A 219 6.58 -10.97 -1.81
C GLY A 219 5.14 -11.47 -1.74
N LYS A 220 4.99 -12.79 -1.66
CA LYS A 220 3.73 -13.50 -1.65
C LYS A 220 3.55 -14.23 -0.32
N ILE A 221 2.59 -13.82 0.49
CA ILE A 221 2.11 -14.60 1.65
C ILE A 221 0.95 -15.46 1.15
N GLU A 222 1.22 -16.73 0.88
CA GLU A 222 0.18 -17.68 0.42
C GLU A 222 -0.80 -17.96 1.55
N GLN A 223 -0.27 -18.17 2.76
CA GLN A 223 -1.06 -18.42 3.94
C GLN A 223 -0.36 -17.88 5.18
N ALA A 224 -1.08 -17.14 6.01
CA ALA A 224 -0.72 -16.94 7.40
C ALA A 224 -1.92 -17.30 8.28
N ALA A 225 -1.87 -18.47 8.91
CA ALA A 225 -2.98 -19.02 9.66
C ALA A 225 -2.64 -19.12 11.16
N GLY A 226 -3.50 -18.56 12.00
CA GLY A 226 -3.43 -18.74 13.43
C GLY A 226 -3.82 -20.16 13.86
N GLY A 227 -3.20 -20.64 14.93
CA GLY A 227 -3.54 -21.90 15.56
C GLY A 227 -4.84 -21.80 16.36
N ARG A 228 -5.51 -22.93 16.55
CA ARG A 228 -6.77 -23.02 17.28
C ARG A 228 -6.56 -22.92 18.79
N ALA A 229 -7.45 -22.21 19.47
CA ALA A 229 -7.54 -22.20 20.91
C ALA A 229 -8.57 -23.23 21.41
N THR A 230 -8.15 -24.05 22.36
CA THR A 230 -8.97 -25.10 22.98
C THR A 230 -9.26 -24.84 24.46
N GLY A 231 -8.65 -23.82 25.05
CA GLY A 231 -8.89 -23.41 26.43
C GLY A 231 -10.25 -22.73 26.57
N GLU A 232 -10.81 -22.76 27.79
CA GLU A 232 -12.13 -22.18 28.08
C GLU A 232 -12.24 -20.70 27.69
N ASP A 233 -11.24 -19.90 28.09
CA ASP A 233 -11.07 -18.48 27.73
C ASP A 233 -9.92 -18.27 26.73
N GLY A 234 -9.58 -19.31 25.97
CA GLY A 234 -8.45 -19.28 25.04
C GLY A 234 -8.67 -18.32 23.87
N THR A 235 -7.60 -17.65 23.44
CA THR A 235 -7.62 -16.82 22.22
C THR A 235 -6.97 -17.57 21.07
N GLY A 236 -7.68 -17.69 19.96
CA GLY A 236 -7.11 -18.22 18.73
C GLY A 236 -5.96 -17.34 18.24
N GLY A 237 -4.96 -17.95 17.61
CA GLY A 237 -3.81 -17.18 17.11
C GLY A 237 -4.22 -16.25 15.98
N SER A 238 -3.52 -15.13 15.79
CA SER A 238 -3.75 -14.30 14.60
C SER A 238 -3.10 -14.91 13.35
N GLY A 239 -3.58 -14.56 12.16
CA GLY A 239 -2.86 -14.86 10.93
C GLY A 239 -1.52 -14.13 10.88
N ILE A 240 -1.55 -12.80 10.87
CA ILE A 240 -0.39 -11.92 10.98
C ILE A 240 -0.59 -10.99 12.18
N ARG A 241 0.40 -10.94 13.09
CA ARG A 241 0.37 -10.11 14.29
C ARG A 241 1.65 -9.30 14.47
N SER A 242 1.48 -8.06 14.91
CA SER A 242 2.55 -7.17 15.36
C SER A 242 2.16 -6.51 16.68
N ASN A 243 3.01 -6.51 17.70
CA ASN A 243 2.72 -5.72 18.90
C ASN A 243 2.96 -4.21 18.68
N GLY A 244 3.94 -3.86 17.84
CA GLY A 244 4.17 -2.50 17.33
C GLY A 244 3.53 -2.30 15.96
N THR A 245 4.04 -1.35 15.18
CA THR A 245 3.47 -1.01 13.86
C THR A 245 3.56 -2.16 12.85
N LEU A 246 2.43 -2.44 12.19
CA LEU A 246 2.34 -3.33 11.03
C LEU A 246 2.19 -2.48 9.77
N THR A 247 3.12 -2.60 8.83
CA THR A 247 3.12 -1.86 7.56
C THR A 247 3.13 -2.82 6.37
N ILE A 248 2.19 -2.66 5.46
CA ILE A 248 2.14 -3.33 4.15
C ILE A 248 2.31 -2.25 3.09
N LYS A 249 3.44 -2.25 2.39
CA LYS A 249 3.76 -1.29 1.31
C LYS A 249 3.53 -1.88 -0.07
N GLY A 250 3.54 -3.20 -0.20
CA GLY A 250 3.47 -3.93 -1.47
C GLY A 250 3.36 -5.44 -1.25
N GLY A 251 3.43 -6.21 -2.35
CA GLY A 251 3.30 -7.67 -2.35
C GLY A 251 1.85 -8.18 -2.43
N GLU A 252 1.70 -9.49 -2.34
CA GLU A 252 0.42 -10.21 -2.39
C GLU A 252 0.23 -11.02 -1.09
N ILE A 253 -0.90 -10.82 -0.43
CA ILE A 253 -1.33 -11.60 0.74
C ILE A 253 -2.61 -12.34 0.32
N GLN A 254 -2.47 -13.63 0.01
CA GLN A 254 -3.58 -14.42 -0.53
C GLN A 254 -4.59 -14.78 0.56
N GLN A 255 -4.10 -15.34 1.67
CA GLN A 255 -4.95 -15.77 2.77
C GLN A 255 -4.29 -15.49 4.11
N THR A 256 -4.97 -14.70 4.95
CA THR A 256 -4.69 -14.64 6.38
C THR A 256 -5.94 -15.07 7.13
N ALA A 257 -5.76 -15.92 8.13
CA ALA A 257 -6.85 -16.46 8.91
C ALA A 257 -6.48 -16.43 10.40
N GLY A 258 -7.33 -15.84 11.22
CA GLY A 258 -7.28 -16.05 12.64
C GLY A 258 -7.70 -17.48 12.99
N GLY A 259 -7.10 -18.03 14.04
CA GLY A 259 -7.48 -19.32 14.59
C GLY A 259 -8.80 -19.21 15.34
N ASP A 260 -9.61 -20.26 15.28
CA ASP A 260 -10.85 -20.34 16.04
C ASP A 260 -10.58 -20.59 17.53
N ALA A 261 -11.52 -20.19 18.38
CA ALA A 261 -11.59 -20.56 19.78
C ALA A 261 -12.79 -21.45 20.04
N THR A 262 -12.55 -22.65 20.57
CA THR A 262 -13.62 -23.62 20.86
C THR A 262 -14.13 -23.57 22.30
N GLY A 263 -13.48 -22.77 23.16
CA GLY A 263 -13.89 -22.58 24.55
C GLY A 263 -15.13 -21.69 24.67
N LYS A 264 -15.90 -21.89 25.75
CA LYS A 264 -17.14 -21.13 26.01
C LYS A 264 -16.91 -19.63 26.19
N GLY A 265 -15.74 -19.24 26.69
CA GLY A 265 -15.28 -17.86 26.88
C GLY A 265 -14.37 -17.34 25.76
N GLY A 266 -13.93 -18.22 24.86
CA GLY A 266 -12.81 -17.96 23.96
C GLY A 266 -13.08 -16.95 22.85
N THR A 267 -12.01 -16.30 22.41
CA THR A 267 -12.06 -15.29 21.34
C THR A 267 -11.31 -15.81 20.11
N GLY A 268 -11.91 -15.72 18.93
CA GLY A 268 -11.19 -16.01 17.70
C GLY A 268 -10.04 -15.01 17.48
N GLY A 269 -8.97 -15.47 16.85
CA GLY A 269 -7.85 -14.59 16.47
C GLY A 269 -8.20 -13.70 15.28
N SER A 270 -7.46 -12.62 15.06
CA SER A 270 -7.66 -11.78 13.87
C SER A 270 -6.92 -12.31 12.64
N GLY A 271 -7.37 -11.98 11.43
CA GLY A 271 -6.62 -12.25 10.19
C GLY A 271 -5.30 -11.47 10.17
N ILE A 272 -5.38 -10.15 10.25
CA ILE A 272 -4.23 -9.23 10.38
C ILE A 272 -4.47 -8.33 11.59
N HIS A 273 -3.48 -8.20 12.48
CA HIS A 273 -3.64 -7.40 13.69
C HIS A 273 -2.38 -6.66 14.12
N SER A 274 -2.55 -5.42 14.59
CA SER A 274 -1.51 -4.69 15.32
C SER A 274 -1.99 -4.25 16.70
N GLY A 275 -1.11 -4.44 17.68
CA GLY A 275 -1.28 -3.89 19.02
C GLY A 275 -1.06 -2.37 19.11
N SER A 276 -0.65 -1.73 18.01
CA SER A 276 -0.37 -0.30 17.94
C SER A 276 -0.99 0.37 16.71
N VAL A 277 -0.45 0.17 15.52
CA VAL A 277 -0.92 0.85 14.30
C VAL A 277 -0.81 -0.11 13.11
N VAL A 278 -1.84 -0.11 12.26
CA VAL A 278 -1.81 -0.78 10.95
C VAL A 278 -1.73 0.27 9.84
N LYS A 279 -0.79 0.08 8.91
CA LYS A 279 -0.62 0.92 7.71
C LYS A 279 -0.60 0.03 6.47
N ILE A 280 -1.49 0.26 5.54
CA ILE A 280 -1.58 -0.47 4.27
C ILE A 280 -1.48 0.57 3.16
N TRP A 281 -0.30 0.74 2.57
CA TRP A 281 0.00 1.75 1.56
C TRP A 281 -0.01 1.22 0.12
N GLY A 282 -0.03 -0.11 -0.04
CA GLY A 282 0.04 -0.78 -1.32
C GLY A 282 -0.12 -2.30 -1.19
N GLY A 283 0.04 -3.00 -2.30
CA GLY A 283 -0.11 -4.46 -2.37
C GLY A 283 -1.56 -4.93 -2.43
N THR A 284 -1.75 -6.24 -2.62
CA THR A 284 -3.07 -6.89 -2.68
C THR A 284 -3.26 -7.81 -1.48
N ILE A 285 -4.36 -7.64 -0.75
CA ILE A 285 -4.85 -8.57 0.27
C ILE A 285 -6.11 -9.22 -0.31
N THR A 286 -6.00 -10.46 -0.76
CA THR A 286 -7.14 -11.20 -1.32
C THR A 286 -8.13 -11.57 -0.23
N LYS A 287 -7.65 -12.16 0.87
CA LYS A 287 -8.51 -12.55 1.99
C LYS A 287 -7.83 -12.38 3.34
N ALA A 288 -8.44 -11.58 4.20
CA ALA A 288 -8.12 -11.50 5.62
C ALA A 288 -9.35 -11.86 6.44
N THR A 289 -9.30 -12.98 7.16
CA THR A 289 -10.44 -13.53 7.89
C THR A 289 -10.14 -13.68 9.37
N GLY A 290 -11.01 -13.19 10.23
CA GLY A 290 -10.96 -13.46 11.65
C GLY A 290 -11.44 -14.87 11.99
N GLY A 291 -10.87 -15.46 13.03
CA GLY A 291 -11.31 -16.72 13.60
C GLY A 291 -12.60 -16.55 14.39
N SER A 292 -13.33 -17.64 14.53
CA SER A 292 -14.61 -17.69 15.24
C SER A 292 -14.42 -18.00 16.73
N GLY A 293 -15.40 -17.66 17.56
CA GLY A 293 -15.39 -17.99 18.99
C GLY A 293 -16.66 -17.58 19.71
N LYS A 294 -16.61 -17.44 21.04
CA LYS A 294 -17.63 -16.66 21.77
C LYS A 294 -17.67 -15.24 21.23
N SER A 295 -16.50 -14.65 21.00
CA SER A 295 -16.36 -13.44 20.19
C SER A 295 -15.48 -13.74 18.99
N GLY A 296 -15.88 -13.24 17.83
CA GLY A 296 -15.10 -13.39 16.61
C GLY A 296 -13.92 -12.42 16.58
N GLY A 297 -12.81 -12.85 16.00
CA GLY A 297 -11.68 -11.96 15.72
C GLY A 297 -11.92 -11.11 14.49
N ASP A 298 -11.21 -10.00 14.35
CA ASP A 298 -11.36 -9.11 13.19
C ASP A 298 -10.68 -9.67 11.93
N GLY A 299 -11.17 -9.31 10.74
CA GLY A 299 -10.45 -9.57 9.49
C GLY A 299 -9.12 -8.83 9.47
N ILE A 300 -9.17 -7.50 9.61
CA ILE A 300 -8.03 -6.60 9.77
C ILE A 300 -8.29 -5.68 10.96
N GLY A 301 -7.41 -5.66 11.96
CA GLY A 301 -7.62 -4.87 13.17
C GLY A 301 -6.40 -4.11 13.66
N SER A 302 -6.64 -2.96 14.29
CA SER A 302 -5.62 -2.14 14.95
C SER A 302 -6.14 -1.67 16.31
N TYR A 303 -5.34 -1.76 17.38
CA TYR A 303 -5.71 -1.11 18.65
C TYR A 303 -5.50 0.41 18.65
N GLY A 304 -4.69 0.94 17.75
CA GLY A 304 -4.58 2.38 17.51
C GLY A 304 -5.10 2.73 16.12
N ALA A 305 -4.47 3.71 15.48
CA ALA A 305 -4.89 4.15 14.15
C ALA A 305 -4.75 3.03 13.09
N LEU A 306 -5.61 3.09 12.07
CA LEU A 306 -5.52 2.24 10.89
C LEU A 306 -5.54 3.13 9.66
N THR A 307 -4.53 3.02 8.80
CA THR A 307 -4.45 3.77 7.54
C THR A 307 -4.41 2.82 6.36
N ILE A 308 -5.30 3.03 5.39
CA ILE A 308 -5.32 2.35 4.10
C ILE A 308 -5.15 3.45 3.05
N SER A 309 -4.03 3.45 2.33
CA SER A 309 -3.74 4.52 1.37
C SER A 309 -2.97 4.04 0.14
N GLY A 310 -2.65 4.98 -0.75
CA GLY A 310 -1.83 4.72 -1.93
C GLY A 310 -2.55 3.79 -2.92
N SER A 311 -1.92 2.69 -3.30
CA SER A 311 -2.46 1.71 -4.25
C SER A 311 -2.91 0.42 -3.57
N ALA A 312 -3.24 0.46 -2.27
CA ALA A 312 -3.65 -0.70 -1.51
C ALA A 312 -4.93 -1.33 -2.07
N LYS A 313 -4.95 -2.63 -2.29
CA LYS A 313 -6.14 -3.40 -2.70
C LYS A 313 -6.48 -4.42 -1.62
N ILE A 314 -7.70 -4.37 -1.09
CA ILE A 314 -8.23 -5.36 -0.14
C ILE A 314 -9.47 -5.96 -0.79
N GLU A 315 -9.40 -7.20 -1.26
CA GLU A 315 -10.55 -7.84 -1.91
C GLU A 315 -11.58 -8.28 -0.87
N THR A 316 -11.14 -8.92 0.22
CA THR A 316 -12.03 -9.31 1.32
C THR A 316 -11.32 -9.21 2.67
N ALA A 317 -11.90 -8.40 3.57
CA ALA A 317 -11.63 -8.39 4.99
C ALA A 317 -12.89 -8.84 5.73
N GLN A 318 -12.86 -10.01 6.36
CA GLN A 318 -14.02 -10.64 6.97
C GLN A 318 -13.79 -10.91 8.46
N GLY A 319 -14.68 -10.44 9.32
CA GLY A 319 -14.66 -10.78 10.74
C GLY A 319 -15.12 -12.21 11.02
N GLY A 320 -14.62 -12.79 12.10
CA GLY A 320 -14.97 -14.12 12.54
C GLY A 320 -16.36 -14.22 13.16
N ALA A 321 -16.97 -15.39 13.06
CA ALA A 321 -18.31 -15.62 13.59
C ALA A 321 -18.32 -15.71 15.13
N SER A 322 -19.49 -15.44 15.70
CA SER A 322 -19.76 -15.52 17.12
C SER A 322 -20.89 -16.50 17.41
N ALA A 323 -20.66 -17.38 18.39
CA ALA A 323 -21.70 -18.27 18.91
C ALA A 323 -22.65 -17.56 19.90
N ASP A 324 -22.09 -16.75 20.81
CA ASP A 324 -22.82 -16.19 21.97
C ASP A 324 -22.36 -14.78 22.42
N GLY A 325 -21.48 -14.12 21.66
CA GLY A 325 -20.98 -12.75 21.88
C GLY A 325 -21.00 -11.90 20.60
N ASN A 326 -20.01 -11.02 20.43
CA ASN A 326 -19.94 -10.14 19.25
C ASN A 326 -19.16 -10.79 18.10
N GLY A 327 -19.72 -10.72 16.90
CA GLY A 327 -18.98 -11.07 15.68
C GLY A 327 -17.80 -10.12 15.50
N GLY A 328 -16.69 -10.61 14.94
CA GLY A 328 -15.54 -9.77 14.64
C GLY A 328 -15.85 -8.77 13.52
N SER A 329 -15.13 -7.66 13.44
CA SER A 329 -15.30 -6.71 12.35
C SER A 329 -14.54 -7.14 11.10
N GLY A 330 -14.97 -6.70 9.92
CA GLY A 330 -14.16 -6.84 8.70
C GLY A 330 -12.86 -6.05 8.83
N ILE A 331 -12.97 -4.75 9.11
CA ILE A 331 -11.87 -3.83 9.40
C ILE A 331 -12.16 -3.09 10.72
N SER A 332 -11.23 -3.08 11.67
CA SER A 332 -11.37 -2.40 12.96
C SER A 332 -10.19 -1.47 13.28
N SER A 333 -10.48 -0.32 13.88
CA SER A 333 -9.47 0.66 14.32
C SER A 333 -9.78 1.17 15.72
N GLY A 334 -8.83 1.04 16.65
CA GLY A 334 -8.93 1.63 17.98
C GLY A 334 -8.62 3.13 18.03
N GLY A 335 -8.12 3.68 16.92
CA GLY A 335 -7.97 5.12 16.71
C GLY A 335 -8.70 5.58 15.45
N ILE A 336 -8.18 6.65 14.84
CA ILE A 336 -8.68 7.16 13.56
C ILE A 336 -8.47 6.09 12.47
N LEU A 337 -9.53 5.80 11.73
CA LEU A 337 -9.45 5.05 10.48
C LEU A 337 -9.31 6.03 9.33
N THR A 338 -8.18 5.99 8.62
CA THR A 338 -7.93 6.82 7.43
C THR A 338 -7.94 5.95 6.19
N ILE A 339 -8.76 6.29 5.21
CA ILE A 339 -8.77 5.66 3.88
C ILE A 339 -8.55 6.76 2.84
N GLU A 340 -7.42 6.72 2.12
CA GLU A 340 -7.06 7.81 1.21
C GLU A 340 -6.31 7.38 -0.07
N GLY A 341 -6.15 8.29 -1.03
CA GLY A 341 -5.52 7.99 -2.32
C GLY A 341 -6.37 7.03 -3.18
N SER A 342 -5.70 6.15 -3.93
CA SER A 342 -6.35 5.17 -4.83
C SER A 342 -6.56 3.80 -4.18
N ALA A 343 -6.69 3.75 -2.86
CA ALA A 343 -6.97 2.51 -2.14
C ALA A 343 -8.34 1.93 -2.52
N ASN A 344 -8.42 0.61 -2.67
CA ASN A 344 -9.63 -0.13 -3.04
C ASN A 344 -9.95 -1.18 -1.97
N ILE A 345 -11.16 -1.16 -1.43
CA ILE A 345 -11.64 -2.13 -0.44
C ILE A 345 -12.90 -2.81 -0.99
N GLY A 346 -12.69 -3.93 -1.68
CA GLY A 346 -13.74 -4.72 -2.32
C GLY A 346 -14.84 -5.11 -1.34
N THR A 347 -14.51 -5.83 -0.26
CA THR A 347 -15.49 -6.21 0.78
C THR A 347 -14.88 -6.14 2.17
N ALA A 348 -15.50 -5.37 3.06
CA ALA A 348 -15.28 -5.39 4.50
C ALA A 348 -16.54 -5.95 5.17
N GLN A 349 -16.51 -7.22 5.56
CA GLN A 349 -17.67 -7.94 6.08
C GLN A 349 -17.52 -8.26 7.56
N GLY A 350 -18.50 -7.91 8.38
CA GLY A 350 -18.56 -8.33 9.77
C GLY A 350 -18.92 -9.81 9.94
N GLY A 351 -18.52 -10.38 11.07
CA GLY A 351 -18.84 -11.75 11.45
C GLY A 351 -20.30 -11.94 11.85
N ALA A 352 -20.86 -13.11 11.51
CA ALA A 352 -22.21 -13.47 11.91
C ALA A 352 -22.33 -13.73 13.42
N SER A 353 -23.51 -13.52 14.00
CA SER A 353 -23.85 -13.92 15.38
C SER A 353 -25.08 -14.84 15.34
N THR A 354 -25.00 -16.01 15.98
CA THR A 354 -26.01 -17.08 15.85
C THR A 354 -27.12 -17.04 16.90
N ASN A 355 -27.10 -16.12 17.88
CA ASN A 355 -28.10 -16.09 18.96
C ASN A 355 -28.85 -14.75 19.03
N GLY A 356 -30.01 -14.70 18.37
CA GLY A 356 -30.84 -13.50 18.17
C GLY A 356 -31.90 -13.21 19.25
N THR A 357 -31.64 -13.49 20.54
CA THR A 357 -32.53 -13.03 21.62
C THR A 357 -32.00 -11.75 22.25
N GLY A 358 -32.64 -10.64 21.87
CA GLY A 358 -32.31 -9.28 22.29
C GLY A 358 -32.25 -9.10 23.81
N GLY A 359 -31.06 -8.79 24.29
CA GLY A 359 -30.77 -8.28 25.62
C GLY A 359 -29.38 -7.66 25.60
N SER A 360 -29.34 -6.31 25.56
CA SER A 360 -28.17 -5.42 25.68
C SER A 360 -26.80 -5.98 25.22
N GLY A 361 -26.43 -5.69 23.96
CA GLY A 361 -25.02 -5.66 23.54
C GLY A 361 -24.51 -6.76 22.61
N LYS A 362 -25.34 -7.69 22.14
CA LYS A 362 -24.96 -8.76 21.20
C LYS A 362 -25.28 -8.36 19.76
N SER A 363 -24.30 -7.86 19.01
CA SER A 363 -24.47 -7.53 17.59
C SER A 363 -23.61 -8.41 16.70
N GLY A 364 -24.07 -8.63 15.47
CA GLY A 364 -23.16 -9.04 14.40
C GLY A 364 -21.98 -8.07 14.30
N GLY A 365 -20.84 -8.54 13.81
CA GLY A 365 -19.68 -7.70 13.60
C GLY A 365 -19.98 -6.59 12.58
N ALA A 366 -19.26 -5.47 12.69
CA ALA A 366 -19.34 -4.40 11.69
C ALA A 366 -18.50 -4.76 10.46
N GLY A 367 -18.88 -4.27 9.28
CA GLY A 367 -17.98 -4.31 8.14
C GLY A 367 -16.71 -3.49 8.43
N VAL A 368 -16.92 -2.25 8.89
CA VAL A 368 -15.86 -1.32 9.31
C VAL A 368 -16.21 -0.72 10.68
N SER A 369 -15.25 -0.71 11.62
CA SER A 369 -15.45 -0.11 12.96
C SER A 369 -14.31 0.79 13.40
N THR A 370 -14.63 1.84 14.17
CA THR A 370 -13.64 2.71 14.83
C THR A 370 -14.02 3.07 16.27
N GLU A 371 -13.06 3.07 17.19
CA GLU A 371 -13.26 3.56 18.56
C GLU A 371 -13.29 5.09 18.64
N SER A 372 -12.59 5.77 17.73
CA SER A 372 -12.51 7.24 17.72
C SER A 372 -13.81 7.90 17.26
N GLY A 373 -14.73 7.13 16.67
CA GLY A 373 -15.91 7.66 16.00
C GLY A 373 -15.57 8.47 14.75
N ILE A 374 -14.35 8.39 14.22
CA ILE A 374 -13.91 9.12 13.03
C ILE A 374 -13.37 8.15 11.98
N VAL A 375 -14.04 8.12 10.82
CA VAL A 375 -13.53 7.53 9.59
C VAL A 375 -13.22 8.68 8.63
N SER A 376 -11.93 8.96 8.43
CA SER A 376 -11.46 9.99 7.51
C SER A 376 -11.29 9.39 6.11
N ILE A 377 -12.06 9.90 5.14
CA ILE A 377 -11.97 9.49 3.74
C ILE A 377 -11.50 10.69 2.91
N GLY A 378 -10.36 10.55 2.23
CA GLY A 378 -9.76 11.63 1.42
C GLY A 378 -9.25 11.11 0.08
N ASN A 379 -9.71 11.66 -1.03
CA ASN A 379 -9.34 11.15 -2.36
C ASN A 379 -8.47 12.14 -3.15
N SER A 380 -7.41 11.61 -3.77
CA SER A 380 -6.75 12.18 -4.94
C SER A 380 -7.18 11.36 -6.18
N ASP A 381 -8.15 11.90 -6.93
CA ASP A 381 -8.44 11.57 -8.33
C ASP A 381 -9.13 10.23 -8.73
N THR A 382 -9.45 9.28 -7.84
CA THR A 382 -10.16 8.02 -8.20
C THR A 382 -11.26 7.62 -7.20
N PRO A 383 -12.53 7.36 -7.58
CA PRO A 383 -13.60 7.04 -6.61
C PRO A 383 -13.20 5.91 -5.64
N LEU A 384 -13.35 6.13 -4.32
CA LEU A 384 -13.17 5.08 -3.33
C LEU A 384 -14.31 4.07 -3.47
N ASP A 385 -13.99 2.81 -3.77
CA ASP A 385 -14.94 1.69 -3.75
C ASP A 385 -14.74 0.93 -2.43
N LEU A 386 -15.69 1.12 -1.51
CA LEU A 386 -15.77 0.42 -0.22
C LEU A 386 -17.13 -0.25 -0.14
N THR A 387 -17.15 -1.59 -0.11
CA THR A 387 -18.36 -2.34 0.29
C THR A 387 -18.25 -2.76 1.74
N ALA A 388 -19.05 -2.16 2.62
CA ALA A 388 -19.17 -2.58 4.01
C ALA A 388 -20.45 -3.42 4.19
N THR A 389 -20.29 -4.64 4.72
CA THR A 389 -21.38 -5.59 4.93
C THR A 389 -21.45 -5.98 6.39
N ALA A 390 -22.63 -5.91 7.00
CA ALA A 390 -22.89 -6.44 8.34
C ALA A 390 -24.27 -7.12 8.36
N PRO A 391 -24.57 -7.98 9.36
CA PRO A 391 -25.90 -8.58 9.50
C PRO A 391 -27.03 -7.54 9.65
N ASP A 392 -26.70 -6.33 10.09
CA ASP A 392 -27.55 -5.14 10.12
C ASP A 392 -26.81 -4.00 9.42
N ALA A 393 -27.38 -3.43 8.35
CA ALA A 393 -26.71 -2.42 7.53
C ALA A 393 -26.52 -1.07 8.23
N ASP A 394 -27.33 -0.76 9.24
CA ASP A 394 -27.11 0.41 10.09
C ASP A 394 -25.83 0.22 10.96
N ASN A 395 -25.34 -1.01 11.07
CA ASN A 395 -24.10 -1.38 11.76
C ASN A 395 -22.94 -1.73 10.81
N ALA A 396 -23.11 -1.58 9.49
CA ALA A 396 -22.06 -1.89 8.51
C ALA A 396 -20.82 -1.01 8.70
N ILE A 397 -21.00 0.25 9.11
CA ILE A 397 -19.93 1.15 9.55
C ILE A 397 -20.33 1.75 10.89
N ARG A 398 -19.51 1.58 11.93
CA ARG A 398 -19.91 1.97 13.31
C ARG A 398 -18.78 2.54 14.17
N GLY A 399 -19.14 3.54 14.98
CA GLY A 399 -18.34 4.08 16.08
C GLY A 399 -18.64 3.33 17.38
N ARG A 400 -17.66 3.11 18.26
CA ARG A 400 -17.90 2.37 19.52
C ARG A 400 -18.91 3.06 20.46
N ASP A 401 -19.07 4.38 20.35
CA ASP A 401 -20.08 5.17 21.08
C ASP A 401 -21.51 5.01 20.55
N GLY A 402 -21.72 4.16 19.52
CA GLY A 402 -23.03 3.91 18.94
C GLY A 402 -23.48 4.97 17.95
N LYS A 403 -22.61 5.95 17.64
CA LYS A 403 -22.87 6.95 16.59
C LYS A 403 -23.05 6.29 15.24
N LYS A 404 -23.91 6.91 14.43
CA LYS A 404 -24.28 6.44 13.09
C LYS A 404 -23.38 7.10 12.03
N LEU A 405 -23.49 6.59 10.80
CA LEU A 405 -22.64 6.90 9.64
C LEU A 405 -22.44 8.41 9.39
N ASP A 406 -23.49 9.20 9.61
CA ASP A 406 -23.60 10.65 9.43
C ASP A 406 -22.72 11.46 10.39
N GLU A 407 -22.40 10.90 11.56
CA GLU A 407 -21.53 11.54 12.56
C GLU A 407 -20.07 11.07 12.48
N ILE A 408 -19.80 10.00 11.72
CA ILE A 408 -18.51 9.29 11.73
C ILE A 408 -17.68 9.54 10.47
N ILE A 409 -18.30 9.56 9.29
CA ILE A 409 -17.59 9.77 8.03
C ILE A 409 -17.33 11.25 7.81
N HIS A 410 -16.06 11.65 7.89
CA HIS A 410 -15.61 12.99 7.53
C HIS A 410 -14.95 12.93 6.15
N LEU A 411 -15.60 13.54 5.15
CA LEU A 411 -15.01 13.76 3.83
C LEU A 411 -14.09 14.98 3.93
N LYS A 412 -12.80 14.83 3.60
CA LYS A 412 -11.87 15.96 3.53
C LYS A 412 -12.25 16.82 2.32
N GLU A 413 -12.61 18.08 2.55
CA GLU A 413 -13.09 19.02 1.51
C GLU A 413 -12.10 19.11 0.34
N ASN A 414 -12.53 18.61 -0.83
CA ASN A 414 -11.83 18.78 -2.11
C ASN A 414 -12.81 18.85 -3.31
N GLY A 415 -14.11 19.09 -3.07
CA GLY A 415 -15.09 19.26 -4.16
C GLY A 415 -15.33 18.02 -5.06
N LYS A 416 -14.89 16.82 -4.67
CA LYS A 416 -15.06 15.56 -5.43
C LYS A 416 -15.75 14.46 -4.60
N ARG A 417 -16.52 13.60 -5.27
CA ARG A 417 -17.43 12.60 -4.68
C ARG A 417 -16.70 11.42 -4.04
N GLY A 418 -16.79 11.26 -2.72
CA GLY A 418 -16.63 9.96 -2.05
C GLY A 418 -17.97 9.20 -2.06
N LEU A 419 -17.96 7.92 -2.44
CA LEU A 419 -19.15 7.07 -2.52
C LEU A 419 -18.91 5.84 -1.64
N VAL A 420 -19.71 5.63 -0.58
CA VAL A 420 -19.64 4.40 0.23
C VAL A 420 -20.80 3.51 -0.16
N LYS A 421 -20.52 2.27 -0.54
CA LYS A 421 -21.52 1.27 -0.89
C LYS A 421 -21.83 0.41 0.33
N LEU A 422 -23.07 0.46 0.81
CA LEU A 422 -23.57 -0.38 1.89
C LEU A 422 -24.44 -1.48 1.28
N VAL A 423 -24.31 -2.72 1.73
CA VAL A 423 -25.12 -3.83 1.23
C VAL A 423 -25.85 -4.52 2.39
N GLU A 424 -27.18 -4.58 2.30
CA GLU A 424 -28.11 -5.17 3.28
C GLU A 424 -28.91 -6.29 2.64
N ASN A 425 -28.75 -7.56 3.04
CA ASN A 425 -29.60 -8.65 2.52
C ASN A 425 -29.70 -8.69 0.97
N GLY A 426 -28.65 -8.25 0.25
CA GLY A 426 -28.62 -8.10 -1.21
C GLY A 426 -29.03 -6.73 -1.76
N VAL A 427 -29.52 -5.80 -0.94
CA VAL A 427 -29.92 -4.43 -1.30
C VAL A 427 -28.74 -3.46 -1.12
N THR A 428 -28.35 -2.78 -2.18
CA THR A 428 -27.30 -1.76 -2.15
C THR A 428 -27.86 -0.38 -1.78
N ARG A 429 -27.24 0.31 -0.81
CA ARG A 429 -27.44 1.74 -0.50
C ARG A 429 -26.14 2.50 -0.75
N LEU A 430 -26.21 3.66 -1.40
CA LEU A 430 -25.06 4.53 -1.61
C LEU A 430 -25.12 5.70 -0.62
N PHE A 431 -24.01 5.95 0.07
CA PHE A 431 -23.84 7.09 0.96
C PHE A 431 -22.89 8.11 0.34
N HIS A 432 -23.33 9.36 0.31
CA HIS A 432 -22.56 10.51 -0.17
C HIS A 432 -22.87 11.74 0.68
N ASN A 433 -21.85 12.35 1.30
CA ASN A 433 -21.90 13.68 1.92
C ASN A 433 -23.16 13.95 2.77
N GLY A 434 -23.53 12.99 3.64
CA GLY A 434 -24.70 13.11 4.53
C GLY A 434 -26.05 12.70 3.91
N VAL A 435 -26.09 12.17 2.69
CA VAL A 435 -27.33 11.73 2.02
C VAL A 435 -27.30 10.24 1.67
N TYR A 436 -28.37 9.53 2.05
CA TYR A 436 -28.65 8.16 1.64
C TYR A 436 -29.54 8.14 0.39
N THR A 437 -29.11 7.49 -0.68
CA THR A 437 -30.03 7.16 -1.78
C THR A 437 -30.73 5.84 -1.45
N LYS A 438 -32.05 5.88 -1.20
CA LYS A 438 -32.87 4.71 -0.89
C LYS A 438 -33.24 3.96 -2.17
N SER A 439 -32.79 2.71 -2.29
CA SER A 439 -33.13 1.66 -3.28
C SER A 439 -33.10 2.00 -4.78
N ILE A 440 -32.28 1.25 -5.53
CA ILE A 440 -32.42 1.09 -6.98
C ILE A 440 -33.25 -0.17 -7.24
N TYR A 441 -34.42 -0.03 -7.87
CA TYR A 441 -35.09 -1.10 -8.63
C TYR A 441 -34.56 -1.09 -10.08
N PRO A 442 -34.60 -2.22 -10.81
CA PRO A 442 -33.69 -2.49 -11.92
C PRO A 442 -33.94 -1.58 -13.14
N ALA A 443 -32.84 -1.34 -13.86
CA ALA A 443 -32.70 -0.72 -15.17
C ALA A 443 -34.01 -0.42 -15.93
N GLY A 444 -34.38 0.86 -15.99
CA GLY A 444 -35.46 1.37 -16.85
C GLY A 444 -35.55 2.90 -16.79
N SER A 445 -34.86 3.56 -17.73
CA SER A 445 -34.96 4.99 -18.10
C SER A 445 -35.27 6.01 -16.99
N GLU A 446 -34.23 6.54 -16.34
CA GLU A 446 -34.33 7.67 -15.42
C GLU A 446 -34.63 8.97 -16.18
N THR A 447 -35.84 9.53 -16.01
CA THR A 447 -36.07 10.96 -16.25
C THR A 447 -36.45 11.59 -14.92
N HIS A 448 -35.57 12.44 -14.39
CA HIS A 448 -35.83 13.19 -13.17
C HIS A 448 -36.68 14.43 -13.49
N PRO A 449 -37.83 14.65 -12.83
CA PRO A 449 -38.58 15.89 -12.96
C PRO A 449 -37.86 17.00 -12.19
N LEU A 450 -36.90 17.65 -12.86
CA LEU A 450 -36.09 18.71 -12.26
C LEU A 450 -36.89 20.00 -12.06
N GLY A 451 -36.51 20.69 -10.99
CA GLY A 451 -36.99 22.01 -10.57
C GLY A 451 -36.63 23.13 -11.53
N ASP A 452 -37.06 24.33 -11.17
CA ASP A 452 -36.61 25.53 -11.86
C ASP A 452 -35.15 25.82 -11.48
N TRP A 453 -34.41 26.44 -12.39
CA TRP A 453 -33.03 26.84 -12.14
C TRP A 453 -32.95 28.00 -11.13
N VAL A 454 -32.07 27.85 -10.15
CA VAL A 454 -31.75 28.84 -9.12
C VAL A 454 -30.28 29.26 -9.27
N ILE A 455 -30.01 30.56 -9.39
CA ILE A 455 -28.64 31.07 -9.45
C ILE A 455 -28.01 30.99 -8.06
N THR A 456 -27.03 30.11 -7.88
CA THR A 456 -26.31 29.90 -6.61
C THR A 456 -25.09 30.80 -6.51
N LYS A 457 -24.43 31.08 -7.63
CA LYS A 457 -23.35 32.07 -7.74
C LYS A 457 -23.67 33.05 -8.87
N LYS A 458 -23.87 34.33 -8.55
CA LYS A 458 -24.10 35.33 -9.60
C LYS A 458 -22.81 35.53 -10.41
N PRO A 459 -22.87 35.50 -11.76
CA PRO A 459 -21.71 35.82 -12.59
C PRO A 459 -21.29 37.27 -12.36
N THR A 460 -19.98 37.55 -12.44
CA THR A 460 -19.42 38.90 -12.40
C THR A 460 -18.75 39.24 -13.74
N CYS A 461 -18.14 40.41 -13.88
CA CYS A 461 -17.48 40.80 -15.14
C CYS A 461 -16.32 39.85 -15.53
N THR A 462 -15.67 39.22 -14.55
CA THR A 462 -14.49 38.37 -14.75
C THR A 462 -14.67 36.95 -14.24
N GLU A 463 -15.51 36.73 -13.21
CA GLU A 463 -15.79 35.40 -12.69
C GLU A 463 -17.09 34.85 -13.26
N LYS A 464 -17.04 33.57 -13.64
CA LYS A 464 -18.21 32.81 -14.04
C LYS A 464 -19.17 32.62 -12.86
N GLY A 465 -20.46 32.59 -13.18
CA GLY A 465 -21.54 32.29 -12.24
C GLY A 465 -21.93 30.83 -12.30
N GLU A 466 -22.94 30.47 -11.53
CA GLU A 466 -23.45 29.11 -11.42
C GLU A 466 -24.95 29.14 -11.14
N ARG A 467 -25.69 28.25 -11.80
CA ARG A 467 -27.08 27.95 -11.47
C ARG A 467 -27.25 26.46 -11.20
N GLN A 468 -28.16 26.14 -10.29
CA GLN A 468 -28.50 24.78 -9.91
C GLN A 468 -30.01 24.56 -9.97
N ARG A 469 -30.47 23.38 -10.37
CA ARG A 469 -31.88 22.95 -10.25
C ARG A 469 -31.96 21.62 -9.52
N SER A 470 -32.92 21.49 -8.62
CA SER A 470 -33.11 20.30 -7.78
C SER A 470 -34.33 19.51 -8.22
N CYS A 471 -34.28 18.18 -8.14
CA CYS A 471 -35.43 17.32 -8.42
C CYS A 471 -36.65 17.70 -7.54
N LYS A 472 -37.85 17.76 -8.15
CA LYS A 472 -39.10 18.11 -7.45
C LYS A 472 -39.66 16.96 -6.59
N VAL A 473 -39.10 15.76 -6.71
CA VAL A 473 -39.53 14.59 -5.92
C VAL A 473 -39.09 14.78 -4.46
N GLU A 474 -40.05 14.71 -3.54
CA GLU A 474 -39.80 14.79 -2.10
C GLU A 474 -38.75 13.73 -1.69
N HIS A 475 -37.67 14.16 -1.04
CA HIS A 475 -36.48 13.37 -0.68
C HIS A 475 -35.53 12.95 -1.83
N CYS A 476 -35.65 13.51 -3.04
CA CYS A 476 -34.67 13.33 -4.11
C CYS A 476 -33.62 14.45 -4.08
N VAL A 477 -32.33 14.08 -4.06
CA VAL A 477 -31.21 15.04 -3.96
C VAL A 477 -30.46 15.27 -5.27
N VAL A 478 -31.01 14.75 -6.38
CA VAL A 478 -30.43 15.00 -7.71
C VAL A 478 -30.51 16.48 -7.99
N THR A 479 -29.34 17.09 -8.09
CA THR A 479 -29.14 18.47 -8.49
C THR A 479 -28.35 18.49 -9.78
N GLU A 480 -28.80 19.30 -10.72
CA GLU A 480 -28.06 19.60 -11.93
C GLU A 480 -27.42 20.98 -11.75
N THR A 481 -26.14 21.08 -12.09
CA THR A 481 -25.35 22.30 -11.95
C THR A 481 -24.87 22.73 -13.33
N GLU A 482 -25.07 23.99 -13.66
CA GLU A 482 -24.65 24.59 -14.91
C GLU A 482 -23.85 25.87 -14.65
N GLU A 483 -22.69 25.95 -15.28
CA GLU A 483 -21.82 27.12 -15.21
C GLU A 483 -22.36 28.23 -16.11
N LEU A 484 -22.54 29.43 -15.55
CA LEU A 484 -22.95 30.61 -16.31
C LEU A 484 -21.71 31.40 -16.73
N PRO A 485 -21.60 31.83 -17.99
CA PRO A 485 -20.48 32.65 -18.43
C PRO A 485 -20.40 33.94 -17.62
N ALA A 486 -19.18 34.46 -17.46
CA ALA A 486 -18.97 35.79 -16.86
C ALA A 486 -19.75 36.84 -17.68
N LEU A 487 -20.26 37.88 -17.01
CA LEU A 487 -21.08 38.93 -17.63
C LEU A 487 -20.31 39.77 -18.65
N GLY A 488 -18.99 39.68 -18.64
CA GLY A 488 -18.11 40.56 -19.39
C GLY A 488 -18.18 42.00 -18.88
N HIS A 489 -17.35 42.85 -19.47
CA HIS A 489 -17.28 44.25 -19.10
C HIS A 489 -18.22 45.10 -19.95
N GLN A 490 -19.01 45.95 -19.29
CA GLN A 490 -19.84 46.98 -19.92
C GLN A 490 -19.06 48.29 -19.97
N TRP A 491 -18.17 48.39 -20.96
CA TRP A 491 -17.24 49.50 -21.05
C TRP A 491 -17.90 50.82 -21.48
N SER A 492 -17.41 51.94 -20.94
CA SER A 492 -17.72 53.28 -21.46
C SER A 492 -17.15 53.49 -22.87
N GLY A 493 -17.53 54.62 -23.49
CA GLY A 493 -16.76 55.15 -24.61
C GLY A 493 -15.30 55.37 -24.21
N TRP A 494 -14.42 55.27 -25.21
CA TRP A 494 -13.00 55.55 -25.05
C TRP A 494 -12.79 57.06 -24.83
N MET A 495 -12.03 57.40 -23.79
CA MET A 495 -11.70 58.75 -23.38
C MET A 495 -10.20 58.98 -23.54
N PRO A 496 -9.75 60.13 -24.05
CA PRO A 496 -8.32 60.41 -24.22
C PRO A 496 -7.64 60.54 -22.86
N VAL A 497 -6.42 60.00 -22.75
CA VAL A 497 -5.58 60.21 -21.56
C VAL A 497 -5.00 61.63 -21.62
N GLN A 498 -5.28 62.45 -20.60
CA GLN A 498 -4.88 63.85 -20.57
C GLN A 498 -3.33 63.97 -20.53
N GLY A 499 -2.74 64.45 -21.62
CA GLY A 499 -1.28 64.57 -21.78
C GLY A 499 -0.60 63.48 -22.61
N ASP A 500 -1.34 62.47 -23.07
CA ASP A 500 -0.83 61.41 -23.96
C ASP A 500 -1.81 61.17 -25.12
N SER A 501 -1.50 61.75 -26.29
CA SER A 501 -2.34 61.68 -27.49
C SER A 501 -2.30 60.32 -28.20
N SER A 502 -1.50 59.37 -27.72
CA SER A 502 -1.39 58.03 -28.28
C SER A 502 -2.32 57.01 -27.61
N ARG A 503 -2.98 57.39 -26.49
CA ARG A 503 -3.73 56.46 -25.64
C ARG A 503 -5.10 56.97 -25.26
N GLU A 504 -6.06 56.07 -25.30
CA GLU A 504 -7.39 56.24 -24.75
C GLU A 504 -7.64 55.20 -23.65
N TYR A 505 -8.50 55.53 -22.69
CA TYR A 505 -8.96 54.62 -21.66
C TYR A 505 -10.49 54.53 -21.64
N ARG A 506 -11.02 53.39 -21.23
CA ARG A 506 -12.45 53.23 -20.94
C ARG A 506 -12.65 52.50 -19.63
N ILE A 507 -13.76 52.79 -18.96
CA ILE A 507 -14.05 52.26 -17.64
C ILE A 507 -15.31 51.40 -17.73
N CYS A 508 -15.28 50.21 -17.14
CA CYS A 508 -16.46 49.37 -17.03
C CYS A 508 -17.47 50.03 -16.08
N ALA A 509 -18.68 50.31 -16.56
CA ALA A 509 -19.74 50.95 -15.78
C ALA A 509 -20.11 50.12 -14.53
N VAL A 510 -19.99 48.79 -14.63
CA VAL A 510 -20.40 47.81 -13.61
C VAL A 510 -19.31 47.56 -12.57
N CYS A 511 -18.09 47.16 -12.95
CA CYS A 511 -17.03 46.78 -11.99
C CYS A 511 -15.92 47.82 -11.81
N LYS A 512 -16.01 48.97 -12.49
CA LYS A 512 -15.01 50.06 -12.46
C LYS A 512 -13.60 49.68 -12.90
N ALA A 513 -13.42 48.49 -13.47
CA ALA A 513 -12.18 48.13 -14.17
C ALA A 513 -11.88 49.19 -15.26
N VAL A 514 -10.60 49.46 -15.48
CA VAL A 514 -10.13 50.43 -16.48
C VAL A 514 -9.28 49.67 -17.50
N GLU A 515 -9.58 49.88 -18.77
CA GLU A 515 -8.84 49.32 -19.90
C GLU A 515 -8.25 50.48 -20.72
N TYR A 516 -7.01 50.34 -21.16
CA TYR A 516 -6.32 51.30 -22.01
C TYR A 516 -6.12 50.69 -23.39
N ARG A 517 -6.21 51.50 -24.44
CA ARG A 517 -5.81 51.14 -25.79
C ARG A 517 -4.98 52.25 -26.41
N ASP A 518 -4.08 51.88 -27.30
CA ASP A 518 -3.38 52.82 -28.15
C ASP A 518 -4.29 53.21 -29.34
N VAL A 519 -4.34 54.49 -29.71
CA VAL A 519 -5.15 54.98 -30.83
C VAL A 519 -4.28 55.00 -32.08
N SER A 520 -4.46 54.00 -32.94
CA SER A 520 -3.83 53.93 -34.25
C SER A 520 -4.76 54.47 -35.34
N HIS A 521 -4.22 55.30 -36.23
CA HIS A 521 -4.88 55.65 -37.48
C HIS A 521 -4.96 54.41 -38.36
N ASN A 522 -6.19 54.04 -38.70
CA ASN A 522 -6.57 52.75 -39.27
C ASN A 522 -6.11 52.60 -40.73
N SER A 523 -5.61 51.42 -41.09
CA SER A 523 -5.85 50.81 -42.40
C SER A 523 -6.09 49.31 -42.20
N ASP A 524 -7.07 48.78 -42.92
CA ASP A 524 -7.83 47.55 -42.65
C ASP A 524 -7.09 46.19 -42.62
N SER A 525 -7.69 45.27 -41.85
CA SER A 525 -7.94 43.82 -42.10
C SER A 525 -6.97 42.72 -41.59
N GLY A 526 -7.52 41.83 -40.73
CA GLY A 526 -7.41 40.35 -40.85
C GLY A 526 -6.37 39.58 -40.00
N ASP A 527 -6.87 38.73 -39.09
CA ASP A 527 -6.36 37.39 -38.72
C ASP A 527 -4.90 37.23 -38.21
N SER A 528 -4.73 36.91 -36.92
CA SER A 528 -3.42 36.70 -36.27
C SER A 528 -2.78 35.36 -36.65
N THR A 529 -2.22 35.30 -37.86
CA THR A 529 -1.22 34.28 -38.25
C THR A 529 0.17 34.86 -37.99
N ILE A 530 0.99 34.18 -37.17
CA ILE A 530 2.43 34.51 -37.08
C ILE A 530 3.04 34.12 -38.43
N SER A 531 3.24 35.09 -39.32
CA SER A 531 3.82 34.87 -40.65
C SER A 531 5.34 34.80 -40.56
N THR A 532 5.83 33.69 -40.02
CA THR A 532 7.26 33.35 -40.08
C THR A 532 7.41 32.04 -40.83
N GLY A 533 8.48 31.86 -41.62
CA GLY A 533 8.77 30.62 -42.36
C GLY A 533 9.10 29.41 -41.46
N LEU A 534 8.81 29.51 -40.16
CA LEU A 534 9.05 28.49 -39.16
C LEU A 534 8.08 27.33 -39.32
N ARG A 535 8.61 26.12 -39.12
CA ARG A 535 7.86 24.87 -39.21
C ARG A 535 8.12 24.04 -37.96
N VAL A 536 7.07 23.47 -37.38
CA VAL A 536 7.18 22.53 -36.27
C VAL A 536 6.81 21.16 -36.80
N LEU A 537 7.79 20.27 -36.88
CA LEU A 537 7.61 18.93 -37.41
C LEU A 537 7.46 17.90 -36.30
N ASP A 538 6.46 17.04 -36.44
CA ASP A 538 6.23 15.87 -35.59
C ASP A 538 7.24 14.72 -35.90
N PRO A 539 7.20 13.58 -35.18
CA PRO A 539 8.06 12.43 -35.49
C PRO A 539 7.92 11.89 -36.92
N ALA A 540 6.75 12.08 -37.55
CA ALA A 540 6.46 11.67 -38.93
C ALA A 540 6.86 12.75 -39.97
N GLN A 541 7.49 13.85 -39.54
CA GLN A 541 7.88 15.00 -40.36
C GLN A 541 6.71 15.81 -40.95
N ALA A 542 5.52 15.70 -40.36
CA ALA A 542 4.37 16.53 -40.71
C ALA A 542 4.46 17.89 -39.99
N ASP A 543 4.12 18.97 -40.70
CA ASP A 543 4.08 20.31 -40.12
C ASP A 543 2.81 20.50 -39.29
N ILE A 544 2.99 20.68 -37.99
CA ILE A 544 1.93 20.74 -36.99
C ILE A 544 1.85 22.11 -36.31
N LEU A 545 2.60 23.13 -36.76
CA LEU A 545 2.66 24.45 -36.11
C LEU A 545 1.27 25.09 -35.90
N GLN A 546 0.36 24.91 -36.85
CA GLN A 546 -1.00 25.46 -36.81
C GLN A 546 -2.03 24.54 -36.12
N ASN A 547 -1.61 23.37 -35.67
CA ASN A 547 -2.51 22.43 -34.99
C ASN A 547 -2.63 22.82 -33.50
N ALA A 548 -3.64 23.63 -33.17
CA ALA A 548 -3.88 24.13 -31.82
C ALA A 548 -4.15 23.03 -30.76
N GLN A 549 -4.41 21.78 -31.16
CA GLN A 549 -4.51 20.64 -30.24
C GLN A 549 -3.15 20.05 -29.85
N LEU A 550 -2.12 20.23 -30.70
CA LEU A 550 -0.80 19.63 -30.53
C LEU A 550 0.31 20.65 -30.26
N VAL A 551 0.12 21.91 -30.70
CA VAL A 551 1.08 23.00 -30.54
C VAL A 551 0.38 24.20 -29.91
N ARG A 552 0.93 24.67 -28.80
CA ARG A 552 0.51 25.91 -28.13
C ARG A 552 1.54 27.00 -28.42
N LEU A 553 1.11 28.03 -29.14
CA LEU A 553 1.89 29.24 -29.36
C LEU A 553 1.48 30.30 -28.36
N SER A 554 2.46 30.85 -27.64
CA SER A 554 2.21 32.02 -26.79
C SER A 554 3.40 32.96 -26.82
N GLN A 555 3.13 34.26 -26.91
CA GLN A 555 4.15 35.30 -26.81
C GLN A 555 3.97 36.03 -25.49
N ILE A 556 5.02 36.05 -24.67
CA ILE A 556 5.04 36.78 -23.40
C ILE A 556 6.27 37.68 -23.43
N SER A 557 6.05 38.99 -23.42
CA SER A 557 7.13 39.98 -23.59
C SER A 557 7.87 39.76 -24.92
N ASP A 558 9.19 39.58 -24.85
CA ASP A 558 10.12 39.32 -25.93
C ASP A 558 10.41 37.81 -26.09
N VAL A 559 9.60 36.94 -25.49
CA VAL A 559 9.76 35.49 -25.56
C VAL A 559 8.59 34.85 -26.31
N LEU A 560 8.92 34.07 -27.35
CA LEU A 560 7.97 33.20 -28.04
C LEU A 560 8.08 31.77 -27.50
N TYR A 561 7.00 31.26 -26.93
CA TYR A 561 6.87 29.89 -26.46
C TYR A 561 6.17 29.02 -27.51
N ILE A 562 6.78 27.89 -27.81
CA ILE A 562 6.28 26.85 -28.70
C ILE A 562 6.26 25.55 -27.91
N ASP A 563 5.09 25.18 -27.39
CA ASP A 563 4.91 23.96 -26.59
C ASP A 563 4.26 22.86 -27.43
N VAL A 564 4.91 21.71 -27.54
CA VAL A 564 4.50 20.59 -28.39
C VAL A 564 4.17 19.36 -27.54
N SER A 565 2.98 18.77 -27.74
CA SER A 565 2.50 17.58 -27.02
C SER A 565 3.05 16.26 -27.58
N HIS A 566 4.36 16.18 -27.78
CA HIS A 566 5.07 14.97 -28.21
C HIS A 566 6.41 14.84 -27.48
N GLU A 567 6.90 13.61 -27.28
CA GLU A 567 8.24 13.37 -26.72
C GLU A 567 9.39 13.68 -27.71
N THR A 568 9.10 13.76 -29.01
CA THR A 568 10.08 14.05 -30.08
C THR A 568 9.45 15.01 -31.09
N ALA A 569 10.10 16.13 -31.37
CA ALA A 569 9.66 17.14 -32.35
C ALA A 569 10.86 17.98 -32.81
N SER A 570 10.72 18.68 -33.94
CA SER A 570 11.75 19.62 -34.40
C SER A 570 11.19 20.94 -34.90
N LEU A 571 11.84 22.04 -34.52
CA LEU A 571 11.62 23.37 -35.07
C LEU A 571 12.62 23.62 -36.21
N GLN A 572 12.12 23.99 -37.39
CA GLN A 572 12.92 24.16 -38.60
C GLN A 572 12.57 25.48 -39.31
N GLY A 573 13.53 26.01 -40.07
CA GLY A 573 13.37 27.22 -40.89
C GLY A 573 14.73 27.70 -41.40
N VAL A 574 14.80 28.95 -41.85
CA VAL A 574 16.06 29.65 -42.14
C VAL A 574 16.36 30.73 -41.10
N LEU A 575 17.61 31.16 -40.97
CA LEU A 575 18.01 32.17 -39.97
C LEU A 575 17.26 33.50 -40.11
N SER A 576 16.81 33.87 -41.31
CA SER A 576 15.97 35.04 -41.56
C SER A 576 14.57 34.91 -40.95
N ASP A 577 14.06 33.70 -40.76
CA ASP A 577 12.76 33.48 -40.10
C ASP A 577 12.88 33.75 -38.61
N LEU A 578 13.94 33.25 -37.98
CA LEU A 578 14.24 33.50 -36.56
C LEU A 578 14.60 34.96 -36.30
N THR A 579 15.40 35.58 -37.17
CA THR A 579 15.74 37.01 -37.02
C THR A 579 14.58 37.93 -37.40
N GLY A 580 13.67 37.47 -38.27
CA GLY A 580 12.41 38.14 -38.61
C GLY A 580 11.50 38.32 -37.39
N LEU A 581 11.51 37.38 -36.44
CA LEU A 581 10.78 37.50 -35.17
C LEU A 581 11.18 38.74 -34.35
N ARG A 582 12.38 39.31 -34.56
CA ARG A 582 12.77 40.57 -33.91
C ARG A 582 11.94 41.77 -34.38
N SER A 583 11.43 41.73 -35.62
CA SER A 583 10.51 42.75 -36.12
C SER A 583 9.16 42.70 -35.40
N GLU A 584 8.82 41.55 -34.80
CA GLU A 584 7.67 41.34 -33.90
C GLU A 584 8.05 41.50 -32.41
N ARG A 585 9.21 42.12 -32.13
CA ARG A 585 9.76 42.38 -30.78
C ARG A 585 10.08 41.11 -29.96
N ILE A 586 10.25 39.97 -30.61
CA ILE A 586 10.71 38.73 -29.96
C ILE A 586 12.24 38.72 -29.97
N GLY A 587 12.85 38.52 -28.81
CA GLY A 587 14.30 38.36 -28.60
C GLY A 587 14.72 36.93 -28.27
N THR A 588 13.79 36.09 -27.81
CA THR A 588 14.04 34.72 -27.36
C THR A 588 12.95 33.76 -27.84
N VAL A 589 13.34 32.54 -28.23
CA VAL A 589 12.41 31.45 -28.55
C VAL A 589 12.60 30.32 -27.53
N VAL A 590 11.51 29.84 -26.94
CA VAL A 590 11.48 28.67 -26.06
C VAL A 590 10.72 27.57 -26.77
N PHE A 591 11.40 26.46 -27.06
CA PHE A 591 10.80 25.28 -27.67
C PHE A 591 10.72 24.16 -26.63
N SER A 592 9.52 23.66 -26.36
CA SER A 592 9.27 22.63 -25.35
C SER A 592 8.56 21.41 -25.94
N THR A 593 9.04 20.23 -25.56
CA THR A 593 8.37 18.94 -25.71
C THR A 593 8.06 18.36 -24.32
N GLU A 594 7.34 17.24 -24.24
CA GLU A 594 6.95 16.62 -22.95
C GLU A 594 8.13 16.31 -22.01
N ARG A 595 9.35 16.16 -22.57
CA ARG A 595 10.53 15.70 -21.83
C ARG A 595 11.75 16.62 -21.95
N CYS A 596 11.65 17.71 -22.71
CA CYS A 596 12.79 18.59 -22.99
C CYS A 596 12.33 20.02 -23.31
N THR A 597 13.02 21.01 -22.76
CA THR A 597 12.82 22.43 -23.07
C THR A 597 14.17 23.02 -23.46
N SER A 598 14.21 23.74 -24.58
CA SER A 598 15.40 24.44 -25.06
C SER A 598 15.09 25.91 -25.27
N THR A 599 15.95 26.77 -24.75
CA THR A 599 15.86 28.23 -24.96
C THR A 599 16.90 28.69 -25.97
N LEU A 600 16.47 29.53 -26.91
CA LEU A 600 17.29 30.06 -27.99
C LEU A 600 17.24 31.60 -27.99
N SER A 601 18.38 32.25 -27.78
CA SER A 601 18.48 33.71 -27.92
C SER A 601 18.69 34.08 -29.39
N LEU A 602 17.83 34.94 -29.92
CA LEU A 602 17.95 35.39 -31.31
C LEU A 602 19.20 36.24 -31.53
N SER A 603 19.75 36.87 -30.47
CA SER A 603 21.04 37.57 -30.47
C SER A 603 22.21 36.67 -30.80
N ASP A 604 22.24 35.47 -30.21
CA ASP A 604 23.32 34.51 -30.39
C ASP A 604 23.23 33.81 -31.75
N VAL A 605 22.02 33.61 -32.27
CA VAL A 605 21.75 32.92 -33.54
C VAL A 605 22.03 33.79 -34.78
N ALA A 606 21.85 35.12 -34.67
CA ALA A 606 22.08 36.04 -35.78
C ALA A 606 23.55 36.09 -36.25
N ALA A 607 24.49 35.60 -35.44
CA ALA A 607 25.91 35.56 -35.76
C ALA A 607 26.36 34.25 -36.45
N LEU A 608 25.46 33.27 -36.64
CA LEU A 608 25.83 31.90 -37.06
C LEU A 608 25.87 31.67 -38.59
N GLY A 609 25.39 32.60 -39.40
CA GLY A 609 25.36 32.44 -40.85
C GLY A 609 24.57 33.53 -41.58
N ALA A 610 24.47 33.41 -42.91
CA ALA A 610 23.62 34.29 -43.72
C ALA A 610 22.13 33.99 -43.50
N GLY A 611 21.24 34.94 -43.79
CA GLY A 611 19.80 34.83 -43.50
C GLY A 611 19.11 33.60 -44.12
N ASP A 612 19.55 33.13 -45.28
CA ASP A 612 19.04 31.94 -45.97
C ASP A 612 19.60 30.61 -45.44
N THR A 613 20.48 30.64 -44.43
CA THR A 613 21.07 29.43 -43.85
C THR A 613 19.99 28.61 -43.11
N PRO A 614 19.80 27.32 -43.45
CA PRO A 614 18.80 26.49 -42.77
C PRO A 614 19.26 26.12 -41.35
N PHE A 615 18.30 26.00 -40.44
CA PHE A 615 18.53 25.47 -39.11
C PHE A 615 17.52 24.39 -38.74
N THR A 616 17.94 23.51 -37.82
CA THR A 616 17.09 22.49 -37.20
C THR A 616 17.39 22.43 -35.72
N LEU A 617 16.37 22.72 -34.89
CA LEU A 617 16.37 22.43 -33.47
C LEU A 617 15.52 21.19 -33.24
N ARG A 618 16.11 20.12 -32.71
CA ARG A 618 15.44 18.81 -32.56
C ARG A 618 15.48 18.33 -31.12
N HIS A 619 14.34 17.93 -30.59
CA HIS A 619 14.22 17.20 -29.33
C HIS A 619 13.97 15.71 -29.61
N SER A 620 14.68 14.84 -28.90
CA SER A 620 14.44 13.39 -28.90
C SER A 620 14.51 12.88 -27.47
N GLY A 621 13.34 12.64 -26.86
CA GLY A 621 13.25 12.35 -25.43
C GLY A 621 13.76 13.53 -24.60
N SER A 622 14.76 13.29 -23.74
CA SER A 622 15.39 14.33 -22.89
C SER A 622 16.63 14.98 -23.51
N THR A 623 16.89 14.75 -24.80
CA THR A 623 18.07 15.29 -25.50
C THR A 623 17.65 16.33 -26.55
N ALA A 624 18.46 17.38 -26.70
CA ALA A 624 18.27 18.44 -27.69
C ALA A 624 19.52 18.60 -28.56
N SER A 625 19.32 18.88 -29.85
CA SER A 625 20.39 19.21 -30.79
C SER A 625 20.01 20.42 -31.63
N PHE A 626 20.97 21.31 -31.89
CA PHE A 626 20.77 22.49 -32.75
C PHE A 626 21.80 22.53 -33.87
N ILE A 627 21.34 22.38 -35.11
CA ILE A 627 22.19 22.35 -36.30
C ILE A 627 21.89 23.58 -37.16
N VAL A 628 22.92 24.31 -37.57
CA VAL A 628 22.81 25.48 -38.48
C VAL A 628 23.78 25.28 -39.63
N GLY A 629 23.30 25.31 -40.88
CA GLY A 629 24.14 25.13 -42.07
C GLY A 629 24.93 23.81 -42.12
N GLY A 630 24.50 22.80 -41.37
CA GLY A 630 25.18 21.50 -41.24
C GLY A 630 26.19 21.38 -40.10
N ALA A 631 26.45 22.46 -39.34
CA ALA A 631 27.31 22.43 -38.15
C ALA A 631 26.50 22.38 -36.84
N ASP A 632 27.00 21.64 -35.85
CA ASP A 632 26.38 21.50 -34.52
C ASP A 632 26.71 22.69 -33.61
N HIS A 633 25.66 23.33 -33.10
CA HIS A 633 25.70 24.47 -32.20
C HIS A 633 24.84 24.22 -30.94
N SER A 634 24.64 22.97 -30.55
CA SER A 634 23.81 22.59 -29.39
C SER A 634 24.25 23.24 -28.07
N ALA A 635 25.52 23.68 -27.95
CA ALA A 635 26.03 24.43 -26.80
C ALA A 635 25.37 25.81 -26.59
N LEU A 636 24.65 26.33 -27.60
CA LEU A 636 23.88 27.57 -27.51
C LEU A 636 22.49 27.39 -26.89
N LEU A 637 22.03 26.14 -26.75
CA LEU A 637 20.77 25.83 -26.09
C LEU A 637 20.94 25.94 -24.57
N ARG A 638 20.04 26.67 -23.91
CA ARG A 638 19.98 26.80 -22.45
C ARG A 638 18.79 26.09 -21.86
#